data_AF-B9J6C0-F1
#
_entry.id   AF-B9J6C0-F1
#
_cell.length_a   1.000
_cell.length_b   1.000
_cell.length_c   1.000
_cell.angle_alpha   90.00
_cell.angle_beta   90.00
_cell.angle_gamma   90.00
#
_symmetry.space_group_name_H-M   'P 1'
#
loop_
_entity.id
_entity.type
_entity.pdbx_description
1 polymer ?
#
loop_
_entity_poly.entity_id
_entity_poly.type
_entity_poly.pdbx_seq_one_letter_code
_entity_poly.pdbx_strand_id
1 'polypeptide(L)'
;MQQQLYFSTESLLSFFIVYTTKITLYNFNYNTDKFVTINILFARGRSKIMVIHYKDKEFFTGKDLALSVIGGRWKIAIIWCLLQRSPLRLSEIQKKLPEVNQRMLIRQLRELEDDKIITRCVYPVVPPKVEYELSEIGHQLENVVTAICDWGDDFSDFVEKDSDERS
;
A
#
# COMPACT_ATOMS: atom_id res chain seq x y z
N MET A 1 63.27 24.60 5.13
CA MET A 1 61.85 24.81 4.81
C MET A 1 61.09 23.53 5.13
N GLN A 2 60.06 23.66 5.99
CA GLN A 2 58.86 22.80 6.19
C GLN A 2 59.12 21.30 6.45
N GLN A 3 59.21 20.81 7.70
CA GLN A 3 58.16 20.59 8.72
C GLN A 3 56.82 20.03 8.19
N GLN A 4 56.65 18.71 8.38
CA GLN A 4 55.39 17.97 8.29
C GLN A 4 54.44 18.41 9.42
N LEU A 5 53.23 18.83 9.05
CA LEU A 5 52.15 19.19 9.97
C LEU A 5 51.18 18.01 10.10
N TYR A 6 51.24 17.39 11.28
CA TYR A 6 50.31 16.40 11.80
C TYR A 6 48.97 17.11 12.09
N PHE A 7 47.91 16.82 11.35
CA PHE A 7 46.56 17.20 11.76
C PHE A 7 45.68 15.96 11.92
N SER A 8 45.23 15.83 13.17
CA SER A 8 44.60 14.72 13.88
C SER A 8 43.32 14.15 13.26
N THR A 9 43.17 12.83 13.36
CA THR A 9 41.94 12.04 13.14
C THR A 9 40.81 12.32 14.16
N GLU A 10 41.05 13.18 15.16
CA GLU A 10 40.09 13.56 16.21
C GLU A 10 38.91 14.42 15.68
N SER A 11 39.11 15.23 14.64
CA SER A 11 38.08 16.16 14.15
C SER A 11 36.99 15.51 13.28
N LEU A 12 37.25 14.32 12.72
CA LEU A 12 36.25 13.59 11.91
C LEU A 12 35.37 12.69 12.78
N LEU A 13 35.89 12.18 13.89
CA LEU A 13 35.11 11.40 14.86
C LEU A 13 34.06 12.26 15.57
N SER A 14 34.38 13.50 15.91
CA SER A 14 33.41 14.42 16.52
C SER A 14 32.27 14.79 15.56
N PHE A 15 32.56 14.97 14.26
CA PHE A 15 31.53 15.19 13.24
C PHE A 15 30.65 13.95 13.01
N PHE A 16 31.23 12.75 13.00
CA PHE A 16 30.46 11.50 12.89
C PHE A 16 29.59 11.24 14.12
N ILE A 17 30.09 11.49 15.33
CA ILE A 17 29.32 11.30 16.58
C ILE A 17 28.18 12.31 16.67
N VAL A 18 28.38 13.58 16.28
CA VAL A 18 27.28 14.57 16.24
C VAL A 18 26.20 14.15 15.25
N TYR A 19 26.57 13.57 14.10
CA TYR A 19 25.61 13.11 13.10
C TYR A 19 24.82 11.86 13.57
N THR A 20 25.50 10.90 14.21
CA THR A 20 24.82 9.70 14.73
C THR A 20 23.89 10.03 15.89
N THR A 21 24.25 10.97 16.77
CA THR A 21 23.41 11.37 17.90
C THR A 21 22.15 12.13 17.45
N LYS A 22 22.22 12.92 16.36
CA LYS A 22 21.06 13.61 15.77
C LYS A 22 20.06 12.64 15.14
N ILE A 23 20.53 11.51 14.61
CA ILE A 23 19.68 10.49 13.99
C ILE A 23 18.91 9.67 15.04
N THR A 24 19.40 9.56 16.28
CA THR A 24 18.71 8.84 17.36
C THR A 24 17.50 9.60 17.95
N LEU A 25 17.31 10.88 17.60
CA LEU A 25 16.23 11.71 18.18
C LEU A 25 15.02 11.93 17.26
N TYR A 26 14.93 11.28 16.10
CA TYR A 26 13.67 11.24 15.35
C TYR A 26 12.80 10.07 15.80
N ASN A 27 12.47 10.05 17.09
CA ASN A 27 11.39 9.24 17.64
C ASN A 27 10.06 9.92 17.27
N PHE A 28 9.55 9.62 16.08
CA PHE A 28 8.16 9.94 15.79
C PHE A 28 7.29 8.87 16.43
N ASN A 29 6.86 9.18 17.65
CA ASN A 29 5.95 8.40 18.45
C ASN A 29 4.55 8.50 17.82
N TYR A 30 4.15 7.47 17.06
CA TYR A 30 2.76 7.32 16.62
C TYR A 30 2.10 6.21 17.43
N ASN A 31 1.04 6.65 18.09
CA ASN A 31 0.25 6.00 19.10
C ASN A 31 -0.11 4.53 18.80
N THR A 32 -0.04 3.72 19.85
CA THR A 32 -0.43 2.31 19.91
C THR A 32 -1.92 2.18 19.61
N ASP A 33 -2.27 1.67 18.43
CA ASP A 33 -3.49 0.84 18.31
C ASP A 33 -3.70 0.15 16.95
N LYS A 34 -2.92 0.39 15.88
CA LYS A 34 -3.14 -0.34 14.60
C LYS A 34 -2.10 -0.21 13.47
N PHE A 35 -0.84 0.13 13.71
CA PHE A 35 0.08 0.46 12.60
C PHE A 35 1.44 -0.24 12.63
N VAL A 36 1.90 -0.58 11.43
CA VAL A 36 3.09 -1.37 11.04
C VAL A 36 4.33 -0.99 11.86
N THR A 37 4.90 -1.96 12.58
CA THR A 37 6.11 -1.76 13.39
C THR A 37 7.37 -2.03 12.57
N ILE A 38 8.19 -1.01 12.33
CA ILE A 38 9.56 -1.19 11.81
C ILE A 38 10.53 -1.09 13.00
N ASN A 39 10.88 -2.24 13.59
CA ASN A 39 11.86 -2.29 14.69
C ASN A 39 13.29 -2.21 14.13
N ILE A 40 13.89 -1.02 14.19
CA ILE A 40 15.30 -0.81 13.84
C ILE A 40 16.17 -1.12 15.08
N LEU A 41 16.72 -2.33 15.16
CA LEU A 41 17.77 -2.68 16.14
C LEU A 41 19.08 -2.95 15.39
N PHE A 42 19.97 -1.96 15.39
CA PHE A 42 21.31 -2.07 14.83
C PHE A 42 22.22 -2.87 15.77
N ALA A 43 22.34 -4.18 15.54
CA ALA A 43 23.41 -5.00 16.10
C ALA A 43 24.13 -5.76 14.98
N ARG A 44 25.45 -5.60 14.94
CA ARG A 44 26.45 -6.21 14.05
C ARG A 44 26.03 -7.56 13.41
N GLY A 45 26.08 -7.64 12.08
CA GLY A 45 26.59 -8.83 11.38
C GLY A 45 25.62 -9.96 11.03
N ARG A 46 24.30 -9.77 11.08
CA ARG A 46 23.36 -10.62 10.34
C ARG A 46 22.38 -9.71 9.62
N SER A 47 22.28 -9.87 8.29
CA SER A 47 21.26 -9.22 7.48
C SER A 47 19.91 -9.70 8.00
N LYS A 48 19.31 -8.94 8.95
CA LYS A 48 18.01 -9.26 9.51
C LYS A 48 17.01 -8.95 8.41
N ILE A 49 16.48 -10.00 7.78
CA ILE A 49 15.39 -9.88 6.81
C ILE A 49 14.31 -9.05 7.50
N MET A 50 14.03 -7.86 6.95
CA MET A 50 13.01 -6.98 7.51
C MET A 50 11.65 -7.59 7.19
N VAL A 51 11.04 -8.21 8.20
CA VAL A 51 9.69 -8.76 8.10
C VAL A 51 8.70 -7.65 8.43
N ILE A 52 7.72 -7.46 7.55
CA ILE A 52 6.60 -6.55 7.73
C ILE A 52 5.47 -7.32 8.39
N HIS A 53 5.00 -6.86 9.55
CA HIS A 53 3.88 -7.47 10.26
C HIS A 53 2.59 -6.69 9.96
N TYR A 54 1.55 -7.38 9.48
CA TYR A 54 0.24 -6.78 9.18
C TYR A 54 -0.90 -7.79 9.37
N LYS A 55 -1.93 -7.42 10.15
CA LYS A 55 -3.12 -8.27 10.45
C LYS A 55 -2.75 -9.72 10.77
N ASP A 56 -1.88 -9.90 11.77
CA ASP A 56 -1.37 -11.20 12.25
C ASP A 56 -0.60 -12.04 11.22
N LYS A 57 -0.17 -11.42 10.11
CA LYS A 57 0.64 -12.05 9.07
C LYS A 57 2.00 -11.38 8.94
N GLU A 58 2.96 -12.19 8.50
CA GLU A 58 4.33 -11.78 8.22
C GLU A 58 4.58 -11.73 6.72
N PHE A 59 5.16 -10.63 6.25
CA PHE A 59 5.48 -10.40 4.85
C PHE A 59 6.96 -10.08 4.70
N PHE A 60 7.62 -10.70 3.73
CA PHE A 60 9.05 -10.48 3.48
C PHE A 60 9.32 -9.26 2.63
N THR A 61 8.35 -8.81 1.83
CA THR A 61 8.50 -7.67 0.95
C THR A 61 7.22 -6.84 0.86
N GLY A 62 7.36 -5.57 0.47
CA GLY A 62 6.21 -4.67 0.26
C GLY A 62 5.24 -5.16 -0.80
N LYS A 63 5.71 -5.91 -1.81
CA LYS A 63 4.84 -6.49 -2.85
C LYS A 63 3.87 -7.53 -2.26
N ASP A 64 4.32 -8.31 -1.28
CA ASP A 64 3.52 -9.38 -0.68
C ASP A 64 2.44 -8.77 0.21
N LEU A 65 2.79 -7.70 0.94
CA LEU A 65 1.83 -6.89 1.68
C LEU A 65 0.80 -6.26 0.73
N ALA A 66 1.25 -5.62 -0.35
CA ALA A 66 0.36 -4.99 -1.32
C ALA A 66 -0.64 -6.02 -1.88
N LEU A 67 -0.15 -7.19 -2.32
CA LEU A 67 -1.01 -8.27 -2.79
C LEU A 67 -1.97 -8.79 -1.71
N SER A 68 -1.60 -8.77 -0.43
CA SER A 68 -2.55 -9.11 0.64
C SER A 68 -3.65 -8.07 0.82
N VAL A 69 -3.36 -6.80 0.58
CA VAL A 69 -4.31 -5.69 0.78
C VAL A 69 -5.22 -5.52 -0.43
N ILE A 70 -4.65 -5.33 -1.62
CA ILE A 70 -5.40 -5.03 -2.85
C ILE A 70 -5.67 -6.26 -3.70
N GLY A 71 -5.02 -7.38 -3.41
CA GLY A 71 -5.22 -8.62 -4.16
C GLY A 71 -6.58 -9.26 -3.87
N GLY A 72 -7.08 -9.97 -4.88
CA GLY A 72 -8.38 -10.61 -4.87
C GLY A 72 -9.19 -10.26 -6.12
N ARG A 73 -10.14 -11.13 -6.49
CA ARG A 73 -10.90 -11.01 -7.75
C ARG A 73 -11.65 -9.67 -7.90
N TRP A 74 -12.12 -9.10 -6.79
CA TRP A 74 -13.02 -7.94 -6.84
C TRP A 74 -12.42 -6.63 -6.32
N LYS A 75 -11.36 -6.68 -5.51
CA LYS A 75 -10.81 -5.48 -4.84
C LYS A 75 -10.28 -4.46 -5.85
N ILE A 76 -9.47 -4.90 -6.81
CA ILE A 76 -8.94 -4.05 -7.89
C ILE A 76 -10.08 -3.45 -8.72
N ALA A 77 -11.08 -4.26 -9.08
CA ALA A 77 -12.24 -3.79 -9.84
C ALA A 77 -13.07 -2.74 -9.08
N ILE A 78 -13.24 -2.90 -7.77
CA ILE A 78 -13.91 -1.92 -6.90
C ILE A 78 -13.11 -0.61 -6.85
N ILE A 79 -11.80 -0.70 -6.63
CA ILE A 79 -10.89 0.47 -6.59
C ILE A 79 -10.95 1.21 -7.93
N TRP A 80 -10.87 0.49 -9.06
CA TRP A 80 -11.02 1.05 -10.40
C TRP A 80 -12.35 1.77 -10.58
N CYS A 81 -13.47 1.17 -10.14
CA CYS A 81 -14.77 1.82 -10.22
C CYS A 81 -14.82 3.14 -9.44
N LEU A 82 -14.18 3.19 -8.27
CA LEU A 82 -14.12 4.38 -7.41
C LEU A 82 -13.15 5.43 -7.95
N LEU A 83 -12.05 5.04 -8.60
CA LEU A 83 -11.14 5.97 -9.30
C LEU A 83 -11.85 6.70 -10.44
N GLN A 84 -12.64 5.97 -11.23
CA GLN A 84 -13.36 6.53 -12.37
C GLN A 84 -14.52 7.44 -11.95
N ARG A 85 -15.18 7.12 -10.82
CA ARG A 85 -16.28 7.91 -10.28
C ARG A 85 -16.31 7.75 -8.78
N SER A 86 -16.23 8.86 -8.06
CA SER A 86 -16.36 8.93 -6.60
C SER A 86 -17.21 10.15 -6.21
N PRO A 87 -18.03 10.08 -5.15
CA PRO A 87 -18.34 8.92 -4.33
C PRO A 87 -19.43 8.02 -4.96
N LEU A 88 -19.48 6.73 -4.62
CA LEU A 88 -20.47 5.77 -5.14
C LEU A 88 -21.24 5.05 -4.05
N ARG A 89 -22.52 4.75 -4.31
CA ARG A 89 -23.33 3.87 -3.47
C ARG A 89 -23.09 2.40 -3.82
N LEU A 90 -23.39 1.52 -2.87
CA LEU A 90 -23.27 0.06 -3.09
C LEU A 90 -23.99 -0.42 -4.34
N SER A 91 -25.20 0.08 -4.61
CA SER A 91 -25.99 -0.30 -5.78
C SER A 91 -25.36 0.16 -7.09
N GLU A 92 -24.65 1.29 -7.08
CA GLU A 92 -23.94 1.79 -8.27
C GLU A 92 -22.68 0.98 -8.55
N ILE A 93 -21.95 0.59 -7.50
CA ILE A 93 -20.80 -0.33 -7.62
C ILE A 93 -21.27 -1.70 -8.13
N GLN A 94 -22.36 -2.24 -7.59
CA GLN A 94 -22.93 -3.52 -8.04
C GLN A 94 -23.41 -3.48 -9.49
N LYS A 95 -23.95 -2.34 -9.96
CA LYS A 95 -24.32 -2.18 -11.38
C LYS A 95 -23.11 -2.22 -12.31
N LYS A 96 -21.95 -1.71 -11.86
CA LYS A 96 -20.69 -1.77 -12.62
C LYS A 96 -20.06 -3.16 -12.59
N LEU A 97 -20.34 -3.94 -11.54
CA LEU A 97 -19.81 -5.30 -11.34
C LEU A 97 -20.97 -6.31 -11.24
N PRO A 98 -21.68 -6.62 -12.34
CA PRO A 98 -22.89 -7.46 -12.28
C PRO A 98 -22.62 -8.90 -11.82
N GLU A 99 -21.41 -9.39 -11.99
CA GLU A 99 -21.01 -10.74 -11.57
C GLU A 99 -20.84 -10.91 -10.05
N VAL A 100 -20.61 -9.81 -9.30
CA VAL A 100 -20.40 -9.91 -7.85
C VAL A 100 -21.73 -9.93 -7.12
N ASN A 101 -21.95 -10.97 -6.31
CA ASN A 101 -23.08 -11.02 -5.39
C ASN A 101 -22.96 -9.88 -4.36
N GLN A 102 -24.07 -9.20 -4.05
CA GLN A 102 -24.16 -8.16 -3.03
C GLN A 102 -23.48 -8.53 -1.71
N ARG A 103 -23.67 -9.77 -1.20
CA ARG A 103 -23.02 -10.22 0.05
C ARG A 103 -21.50 -10.21 -0.07
N MET A 104 -20.97 -10.64 -1.21
CA MET A 104 -19.55 -10.64 -1.51
C MET A 104 -19.02 -9.21 -1.63
N LEU A 105 -19.74 -8.34 -2.35
CA LEU A 105 -19.36 -6.94 -2.51
C LEU A 105 -19.26 -6.22 -1.16
N ILE A 106 -20.24 -6.41 -0.26
CA ILE A 106 -20.19 -5.85 1.10
C ILE A 106 -18.95 -6.34 1.86
N ARG A 107 -18.62 -7.64 1.74
CA ARG A 107 -17.44 -8.21 2.40
C ARG A 107 -16.16 -7.53 1.89
N GLN A 108 -16.01 -7.40 0.58
CA GLN A 108 -14.84 -6.78 -0.04
C GLN A 108 -14.71 -5.28 0.30
N LEU A 109 -15.83 -4.55 0.32
CA LEU A 109 -15.84 -3.14 0.76
C LEU A 109 -15.41 -3.01 2.21
N ARG A 110 -15.91 -3.87 3.12
CA ARG A 110 -15.48 -3.88 4.52
C ARG A 110 -14.00 -4.19 4.68
N GLU A 111 -13.48 -5.17 3.94
CA GLU A 111 -12.04 -5.49 3.94
C GLU A 111 -11.20 -4.27 3.52
N LEU A 112 -11.61 -3.58 2.44
CA LEU A 112 -10.93 -2.37 1.96
C LEU A 112 -11.05 -1.19 2.94
N GLU A 113 -12.17 -1.07 3.66
CA GLU A 113 -12.39 -0.06 4.71
C GLU A 113 -11.51 -0.35 5.93
N ASP A 114 -11.41 -1.61 6.33
CA ASP A 114 -10.51 -2.08 7.39
C ASP A 114 -9.04 -1.87 7.02
N ASP A 115 -8.69 -2.06 5.74
CA ASP A 115 -7.37 -1.80 5.17
C ASP A 115 -7.09 -0.29 4.95
N LYS A 116 -8.06 0.59 5.25
CA LYS A 116 -7.98 2.06 5.06
C LYS A 116 -7.80 2.49 3.61
N ILE A 117 -8.17 1.66 2.64
CA ILE A 117 -8.15 1.99 1.22
C ILE A 117 -9.39 2.79 0.81
N ILE A 118 -10.52 2.52 1.46
CA ILE A 118 -11.78 3.24 1.22
C ILE A 118 -12.33 3.83 2.51
N THR A 119 -13.11 4.89 2.37
CA THR A 119 -13.86 5.53 3.45
C THR A 119 -15.36 5.35 3.19
N ARG A 120 -16.12 5.08 4.25
CA ARG A 120 -17.57 4.94 4.22
C ARG A 120 -18.23 6.16 4.86
N CYS A 121 -18.94 6.95 4.05
CA CYS A 121 -19.63 8.17 4.46
C CYS A 121 -21.13 7.91 4.61
N VAL A 122 -21.66 8.11 5.83
CA VAL A 122 -23.09 7.96 6.14
C VAL A 122 -23.71 9.35 6.26
N TYR A 123 -24.72 9.62 5.44
CA TYR A 123 -25.42 10.90 5.47
C TYR A 123 -26.79 10.73 6.14
N PRO A 124 -27.08 11.48 7.20
CA PRO A 124 -28.35 11.44 7.93
C PRO A 124 -29.42 12.26 7.18
N VAL A 125 -29.71 11.86 5.93
CA VAL A 125 -30.82 12.41 5.13
C VAL A 125 -31.95 11.39 5.11
N VAL A 126 -33.17 11.79 4.72
CA VAL A 126 -34.30 10.86 4.54
C VAL A 126 -34.49 10.59 3.05
N PRO A 127 -34.35 9.34 2.57
CA PRO A 127 -33.86 8.15 3.27
C PRO A 127 -32.33 8.18 3.48
N PRO A 128 -31.80 7.50 4.53
CA PRO A 128 -30.37 7.52 4.84
C PRO A 128 -29.57 6.96 3.67
N LYS A 129 -28.50 7.67 3.27
CA LYS A 129 -27.62 7.25 2.18
C LYS A 129 -26.23 6.93 2.71
N VAL A 130 -25.64 5.88 2.12
CA VAL A 130 -24.28 5.42 2.41
C VAL A 130 -23.51 5.46 1.11
N GLU A 131 -22.41 6.18 1.12
CA GLU A 131 -21.53 6.36 -0.03
C GLU A 131 -20.11 5.90 0.35
N TYR A 132 -19.40 5.37 -0.63
CA TYR A 132 -18.02 4.90 -0.52
C TYR A 132 -17.14 5.74 -1.43
N GLU A 133 -15.95 6.08 -0.93
CA GLU A 133 -14.93 6.85 -1.63
C GLU A 133 -13.55 6.29 -1.30
N LEU A 134 -12.57 6.57 -2.15
CA LEU A 134 -11.18 6.22 -1.84
C LEU A 134 -10.66 7.12 -0.72
N SER A 135 -9.85 6.55 0.15
CA SER A 135 -9.07 7.36 1.10
C SER A 135 -7.87 7.99 0.40
N GLU A 136 -7.13 8.84 1.11
CA GLU A 136 -5.89 9.44 0.61
C GLU A 136 -4.87 8.38 0.14
N ILE A 137 -4.67 7.31 0.92
CA ILE A 137 -3.78 6.20 0.53
C ILE A 137 -4.39 5.36 -0.61
N GLY A 138 -5.72 5.25 -0.67
CA GLY A 138 -6.42 4.57 -1.76
C GLY A 138 -6.24 5.25 -3.11
N HIS A 139 -6.22 6.59 -3.13
CA HIS A 139 -5.92 7.34 -4.36
C HIS A 139 -4.50 7.11 -4.89
N GLN A 140 -3.53 6.81 -4.02
CA GLN A 140 -2.17 6.48 -4.47
C GLN A 140 -2.08 5.15 -5.25
N LEU A 141 -3.12 4.32 -5.18
CA LEU A 141 -3.20 3.07 -5.94
C LEU A 141 -3.55 3.27 -7.41
N GLU A 142 -3.93 4.47 -7.83
CA GLU A 142 -4.34 4.75 -9.22
C GLU A 142 -3.32 4.22 -10.23
N ASN A 143 -2.07 4.66 -10.14
CA ASN A 143 -1.00 4.24 -11.06
C ASN A 143 -0.76 2.72 -11.03
N VAL A 144 -0.91 2.09 -9.86
CA VAL A 144 -0.70 0.64 -9.70
C VAL A 144 -1.83 -0.14 -10.35
N VAL A 145 -3.08 0.27 -10.12
CA VAL A 145 -4.26 -0.38 -10.70
C VAL A 145 -4.26 -0.22 -12.21
N THR A 146 -3.99 0.99 -12.72
CA THR A 146 -3.89 1.24 -14.17
C THR A 146 -2.81 0.35 -14.79
N ALA A 147 -1.62 0.28 -14.21
CA ALA A 147 -0.55 -0.59 -14.74
C ALA A 147 -0.92 -2.08 -14.74
N ILE A 148 -1.70 -2.55 -13.75
CA ILE A 148 -2.20 -3.93 -13.73
C ILE A 148 -3.24 -4.16 -14.83
N CYS A 149 -4.13 -3.20 -15.07
CA CYS A 149 -5.12 -3.26 -16.15
C CYS A 149 -4.43 -3.27 -17.52
N ASP A 150 -3.54 -2.32 -17.78
CA ASP A 150 -2.82 -2.21 -19.05
C ASP A 150 -2.03 -3.50 -19.35
N TRP A 151 -1.30 -4.02 -18.37
CA TRP A 151 -0.60 -5.30 -18.52
C TRP A 151 -1.55 -6.48 -18.77
N GLY A 152 -2.74 -6.45 -18.15
CA GLY A 152 -3.76 -7.48 -18.35
C GLY A 152 -4.30 -7.49 -19.78
N ASP A 153 -4.51 -6.31 -20.36
CA ASP A 153 -4.95 -6.15 -21.75
C ASP A 153 -3.85 -6.65 -22.71
N ASP A 154 -2.60 -6.22 -22.51
CA ASP A 154 -1.44 -6.68 -23.29
C ASP A 154 -1.26 -8.21 -23.22
N PHE A 155 -1.49 -8.80 -22.05
CA PHE A 155 -1.40 -10.25 -21.85
C PHE A 155 -2.53 -11.00 -22.55
N SER A 156 -3.75 -10.46 -22.54
CA SER A 156 -4.88 -11.04 -23.28
C SER A 156 -4.58 -11.10 -24.78
N ASP A 157 -4.11 -9.99 -25.34
CA ASP A 157 -3.71 -9.89 -26.75
C ASP A 157 -2.59 -10.87 -27.12
N PHE A 158 -1.64 -11.10 -26.22
CA PHE A 158 -0.57 -12.06 -26.41
C PHE A 158 -1.10 -13.50 -26.46
N VAL A 159 -2.02 -13.87 -25.57
CA VAL A 159 -2.60 -15.21 -25.51
C VAL A 159 -3.49 -15.50 -26.72
N GLU A 160 -4.25 -14.53 -27.21
CA GLU A 160 -5.08 -14.68 -28.42
C GLU A 160 -4.21 -14.99 -29.65
N LYS A 161 -3.12 -14.23 -29.85
CA LYS A 161 -2.19 -14.43 -30.98
C LYS A 161 -1.50 -15.80 -30.94
N ASP A 162 -1.08 -16.28 -29.77
CA ASP A 162 -0.47 -17.62 -29.62
C ASP A 162 -1.46 -18.76 -29.94
N SER A 163 -2.77 -18.52 -29.80
CA SER A 163 -3.81 -19.51 -30.13
C SER A 163 -4.12 -19.57 -31.63
N ASP A 164 -4.02 -18.44 -32.34
CA ASP A 164 -4.21 -18.36 -33.79
C ASP A 164 -3.03 -18.94 -34.57
N GLU A 165 -1.80 -18.84 -34.05
CA GLU A 165 -0.60 -19.42 -34.68
C GLU A 165 -0.49 -20.95 -34.55
N ARG A 166 -1.27 -21.55 -33.64
CA ARG A 166 -1.30 -23.00 -33.39
C ARG A 166 -2.48 -23.73 -34.03
N SER A 167 -3.38 -22.98 -34.68
CA SER A 167 -4.57 -23.49 -35.38
C SER A 167 -4.35 -23.55 -36.88
#